data_AF-A0A0M4LZ40-F1
#
_entry.id   AF-A0A0M4LZ40-F1
#
_cell.length_a   1.000
_cell.length_b   1.000
_cell.length_c   1.000
_cell.angle_alpha   90.00
_cell.angle_beta   90.00
_cell.angle_gamma   90.00
#
_symmetry.space_group_name_H-M   'P 1'
#
loop_
_entity.id
_entity.type
_entity.pdbx_description
1 polymer ?
#
loop_
_entity_poly.entity_id
_entity_poly.type
_entity_poly.pdbx_seq_one_letter_code
_entity_poly.pdbx_strand_id
1 'polypeptide(L)'
;MGKLAILLACLIWGVWGWKVHHWAAAQTHQRTRWVNQLTTLQESRTALSTGGTAAYETLRNLPPDCVPQLLLGLLIRRGTPLDGTLAAAEETLRTTLHADSQRRNALAGVRATVLIMVALPVFGILLGMVLGAHPLRFFAHGGGSLALLAGVGLQTAGLWWIRHMVDGLPSPFDASVAQLPHLAALLRAGIHVDDARAQLPPTPACCANLLQLSARQGAPIADQLEALARDRQRQALATCEEAAQEMGVLLARPLGVCFLPAFMLLGILPTVLELGGEFIHIV
;
A
#
# COMPACT_ATOMS: atom_id res chain seq x y z
N MET A 1 5.97 36.44 -19.51
CA MET A 1 5.92 35.71 -18.21
C MET A 1 4.86 34.61 -18.17
N GLY A 2 3.66 34.79 -18.72
CA GLY A 2 2.59 33.76 -18.66
C GLY A 2 2.92 32.39 -19.27
N LYS A 3 3.62 32.31 -20.41
CA LYS A 3 4.06 31.03 -21.00
C LYS A 3 4.98 30.22 -20.08
N LEU A 4 5.86 30.90 -19.33
CA LEU A 4 6.76 30.28 -18.36
C LEU A 4 5.98 29.71 -17.16
N ALA A 5 4.98 30.44 -16.64
CA ALA A 5 4.14 29.97 -15.55
C ALA A 5 3.32 28.72 -15.92
N ILE A 6 2.80 28.65 -17.15
CA ILE A 6 2.09 27.47 -17.65
C ILE A 6 3.04 26.28 -17.75
N LEU A 7 4.25 26.46 -18.29
CA LEU A 7 5.25 25.39 -18.35
C LEU A 7 5.63 24.90 -16.95
N LEU A 8 5.80 25.82 -15.99
CA LEU A 8 6.15 25.50 -14.60
C LEU A 8 5.02 24.73 -13.90
N ALA A 9 3.77 25.16 -14.07
CA ALA A 9 2.59 24.45 -13.56
C ALA A 9 2.46 23.03 -14.16
N CYS A 10 2.64 22.89 -15.48
CA CYS A 10 2.66 21.60 -16.16
C CYS A 10 3.82 20.70 -15.69
N LEU A 11 4.99 21.26 -15.42
CA LEU A 11 6.16 20.52 -14.97
C LEU A 11 5.99 20.05 -13.51
N ILE A 12 5.47 20.94 -12.64
CA ILE A 12 5.10 20.58 -11.27
C ILE A 12 4.07 19.44 -11.30
N TRP A 13 2.98 19.59 -12.04
CA TRP A 13 1.94 18.56 -12.15
C TRP A 13 2.45 17.27 -12.79
N GLY A 14 3.28 17.33 -13.83
CA GLY A 14 3.83 16.17 -14.52
C GLY A 14 4.77 15.34 -13.64
N VAL A 15 5.67 16.01 -12.91
CA VAL A 15 6.59 15.33 -11.96
C VAL A 15 5.82 14.74 -10.78
N TRP A 16 4.83 15.48 -10.25
CA TRP A 16 4.00 14.99 -9.15
C TRP A 16 3.07 13.85 -9.59
N GLY A 17 2.46 13.97 -10.76
CA GLY A 17 1.63 12.95 -11.38
C GLY A 17 2.41 11.66 -11.60
N TRP A 18 3.63 11.74 -12.14
CA TRP A 18 4.54 10.59 -12.23
C TRP A 18 4.80 9.99 -10.85
N LYS A 19 5.12 10.81 -9.84
CA LYS A 19 5.40 10.32 -8.48
C LYS A 19 4.19 9.65 -7.82
N VAL A 20 2.97 10.11 -8.08
CA VAL A 20 1.76 9.44 -7.57
C VAL A 20 1.51 8.14 -8.33
N HIS A 21 1.63 8.15 -9.66
CA HIS A 21 1.42 6.97 -10.50
C HIS A 21 2.45 5.87 -10.24
N HIS A 22 3.74 6.21 -10.07
CA HIS A 22 4.78 5.21 -9.78
C HIS A 22 4.60 4.59 -8.39
N TRP A 23 4.10 5.36 -7.41
CA TRP A 23 3.83 4.85 -6.06
C TRP A 23 2.67 3.86 -6.09
N ALA A 24 1.59 4.17 -6.83
CA ALA A 24 0.50 3.24 -7.07
C ALA A 24 0.98 2.00 -7.85
N ALA A 25 1.83 2.17 -8.86
CA ALA A 25 2.36 1.09 -9.68
C ALA A 25 3.31 0.16 -8.89
N ALA A 26 4.16 0.69 -8.01
CA ALA A 26 5.03 -0.09 -7.15
C ALA A 26 4.22 -1.02 -6.22
N GLN A 27 3.10 -0.53 -5.68
CA GLN A 27 2.15 -1.33 -4.88
C GLN A 27 1.49 -2.45 -5.70
N THR A 28 1.17 -2.20 -6.96
CA THR A 28 0.59 -3.23 -7.85
C THR A 28 1.60 -4.30 -8.20
N HIS A 29 2.85 -3.91 -8.51
CA HIS A 29 3.93 -4.82 -8.86
C HIS A 29 4.25 -5.79 -7.72
N GLN A 30 4.26 -5.30 -6.48
CA GLN A 30 4.53 -6.14 -5.31
C GLN A 30 3.41 -7.15 -5.02
N ARG A 31 2.14 -6.74 -5.16
CA ARG A 31 1.00 -7.66 -5.02
C ARG A 31 1.02 -8.74 -6.11
N THR A 32 1.27 -8.38 -7.36
CA THR A 32 1.37 -9.37 -8.45
C THR A 32 2.48 -10.38 -8.16
N ARG A 33 3.62 -9.93 -7.62
CA ARG A 33 4.69 -10.83 -7.17
C ARG A 33 4.17 -11.81 -6.10
N TRP A 34 3.49 -11.34 -5.05
CA TRP A 34 2.96 -12.20 -4.00
C TRP A 34 1.90 -13.20 -4.49
N VAL A 35 1.01 -12.76 -5.39
CA VAL A 35 0.01 -13.65 -6.00
C VAL A 35 0.69 -14.74 -6.82
N ASN A 36 1.65 -14.39 -7.66
CA ASN A 36 2.41 -15.37 -8.45
C ASN A 36 3.21 -16.33 -7.56
N GLN A 37 3.78 -15.84 -6.45
CA GLN A 37 4.47 -16.68 -5.47
C GLN A 37 3.53 -17.68 -4.79
N LEU A 38 2.32 -17.25 -4.43
CA LEU A 38 1.31 -18.10 -3.83
C LEU A 38 0.87 -19.21 -4.80
N THR A 39 0.62 -18.88 -6.07
CA THR A 39 0.24 -19.86 -7.08
C THR A 39 1.35 -20.89 -7.30
N THR A 40 2.60 -20.46 -7.39
CA THR A 40 3.74 -21.38 -7.53
C THR A 40 3.91 -22.31 -6.32
N LEU A 41 3.67 -21.80 -5.10
CA LEU A 41 3.69 -22.63 -3.89
C LEU A 41 2.58 -23.67 -3.87
N GLN A 42 1.37 -23.28 -4.29
CA GLN A 42 0.22 -24.18 -4.39
C GLN A 42 0.46 -25.29 -5.41
N GLU A 43 0.97 -24.96 -6.58
CA GLU A 43 1.37 -25.93 -7.62
C GLU A 43 2.45 -26.89 -7.13
N SER A 44 3.43 -26.38 -6.39
CA SER A 44 4.50 -27.20 -5.81
C SER A 44 3.96 -28.18 -4.76
N ARG A 45 3.02 -27.72 -3.93
CA ARG A 45 2.41 -28.53 -2.87
C ARG A 45 1.50 -29.62 -3.44
N THR A 46 0.71 -29.31 -4.46
CA THR A 46 -0.11 -30.31 -5.15
C THR A 46 0.76 -31.36 -5.85
N ALA A 47 1.86 -30.96 -6.50
CA ALA A 47 2.83 -31.88 -7.09
C ALA A 47 3.52 -32.80 -6.07
N LEU A 48 3.80 -32.30 -4.85
CA LEU A 48 4.33 -33.12 -3.76
C LEU A 48 3.30 -34.15 -3.27
N SER A 49 2.03 -33.76 -3.15
CA SER A 49 0.97 -34.65 -2.69
C SER A 49 0.66 -35.79 -3.68
N THR A 50 0.94 -35.59 -4.97
CA THR A 50 0.75 -36.59 -6.02
C THR A 50 1.98 -37.48 -6.25
N GLY A 51 3.09 -37.25 -5.54
CA GLY A 51 4.23 -38.18 -5.47
C GLY A 51 5.17 -38.21 -6.67
N GLY A 52 5.33 -37.11 -7.42
CA GLY A 52 6.15 -37.06 -8.64
C GLY A 52 7.56 -36.47 -8.48
N THR A 53 8.54 -36.92 -9.29
CA THR A 53 9.90 -36.34 -9.39
C THR A 53 9.91 -34.89 -9.87
N ALA A 54 8.89 -34.48 -10.64
CA ALA A 54 8.67 -33.09 -11.05
C ALA A 54 8.55 -32.13 -9.86
N ALA A 55 8.08 -32.61 -8.69
CA ALA A 55 7.93 -31.79 -7.50
C ALA A 55 9.26 -31.22 -7.00
N TYR A 56 10.34 -31.99 -7.06
CA TYR A 56 11.68 -31.54 -6.66
C TYR A 56 12.26 -30.47 -7.59
N GLU A 57 11.94 -30.55 -8.89
CA GLU A 57 12.39 -29.60 -9.89
C GLU A 57 11.63 -28.26 -9.77
N THR A 58 10.32 -28.31 -9.51
CA THR A 58 9.52 -27.13 -9.17
C THR A 58 10.03 -26.48 -7.88
N LEU A 59 10.34 -27.28 -6.86
CA LEU A 59 10.90 -26.78 -5.60
C LEU A 59 12.25 -26.06 -5.78
N ARG A 60 13.11 -26.53 -6.68
CA ARG A 60 14.39 -25.90 -6.98
C ARG A 60 14.24 -24.53 -7.63
N ASN A 61 13.15 -24.32 -8.36
CA ASN A 61 12.84 -23.08 -9.06
C ASN A 61 12.00 -22.10 -8.22
N LEU A 62 11.74 -22.39 -6.93
CA LEU A 62 11.04 -21.44 -6.08
C LEU A 62 11.84 -20.13 -5.96
N PRO A 63 11.15 -18.97 -6.01
CA PRO A 63 11.77 -17.70 -5.71
C PRO A 63 12.41 -17.74 -4.30
N PRO A 64 13.65 -17.23 -4.14
CA PRO A 64 14.36 -17.26 -2.86
C PRO A 64 13.64 -16.48 -1.75
N ASP A 65 12.71 -15.61 -2.11
CA ASP A 65 11.90 -14.81 -1.20
C ASP A 65 10.78 -15.61 -0.49
N CYS A 66 10.37 -16.77 -1.02
CA CYS A 66 9.19 -17.51 -0.53
C CYS A 66 9.52 -18.47 0.62
N VAL A 67 10.64 -19.18 0.49
CA VAL A 67 11.18 -20.10 1.48
C VAL A 67 12.69 -19.92 1.39
N PRO A 68 13.39 -19.67 2.51
CA PRO A 68 14.84 -19.59 2.46
C PRO A 68 15.36 -20.89 1.83
N GLN A 69 16.08 -20.80 0.71
CA GLN A 69 16.59 -21.99 0.00
C GLN A 69 17.45 -22.88 0.91
N LEU A 70 18.05 -22.26 1.92
CA LEU A 70 18.79 -22.89 3.01
C LEU A 70 17.91 -23.84 3.85
N LEU A 71 16.66 -23.45 4.11
CA LEU A 71 15.64 -24.25 4.80
C LEU A 71 15.26 -25.48 3.97
N LEU A 72 15.06 -25.26 2.66
CA LEU A 72 14.71 -26.31 1.72
C LEU A 72 15.80 -27.37 1.64
N GLY A 73 17.07 -26.95 1.56
CA GLY A 73 18.22 -27.85 1.55
C GLY A 73 18.38 -28.67 2.84
N LEU A 74 18.04 -28.10 4.00
CA LEU A 74 18.09 -28.79 5.29
C LEU A 74 16.98 -29.83 5.44
N LEU A 75 15.75 -29.51 5.02
CA LEU A 75 14.61 -30.42 5.07
C LEU A 75 14.80 -31.62 4.14
N ILE A 76 15.35 -31.38 2.93
CA ILE A 76 15.70 -32.44 1.98
C ILE A 76 16.79 -33.34 2.56
N ARG A 77 17.84 -32.77 3.16
CA ARG A 77 18.93 -33.55 3.78
C ARG A 77 18.50 -34.38 4.98
N ARG A 78 17.52 -33.91 5.77
CA ARG A 78 17.03 -34.61 6.96
C ARG A 78 15.83 -35.53 6.70
N GLY A 79 15.28 -35.56 5.48
CA GLY A 79 14.13 -36.42 5.14
C GLY A 79 12.83 -36.04 5.85
N THR A 80 12.73 -34.81 6.36
CA THR A 80 11.57 -34.31 7.09
C THR A 80 10.44 -33.92 6.13
N PRO A 81 9.16 -34.11 6.49
CA PRO A 81 8.05 -33.80 5.61
C PRO A 81 8.01 -32.29 5.28
N LEU A 82 8.23 -31.96 4.00
CA LEU A 82 8.23 -30.58 3.49
C LEU A 82 6.84 -29.92 3.55
N ASP A 83 5.76 -30.72 3.57
CA ASP A 83 4.39 -30.23 3.44
C ASP A 83 4.03 -29.18 4.50
N GLY A 84 4.42 -29.39 5.76
CA GLY A 84 4.13 -28.45 6.85
C GLY A 84 4.83 -27.09 6.68
N THR A 85 6.05 -27.09 6.16
CA THR A 85 6.83 -25.84 5.94
C THR A 85 6.31 -25.05 4.75
N LEU A 86 5.89 -25.74 3.69
CA LEU A 86 5.24 -25.14 2.53
C LEU A 86 3.84 -24.61 2.90
N ALA A 87 3.09 -25.35 3.72
CA ALA A 87 1.80 -24.90 4.25
C ALA A 87 1.94 -23.61 5.06
N ALA A 88 2.98 -23.51 5.90
CA ALA A 88 3.25 -22.27 6.64
C ALA A 88 3.68 -21.11 5.74
N ALA A 89 4.44 -21.37 4.66
CA ALA A 89 4.79 -20.34 3.68
C ALA A 89 3.57 -19.86 2.87
N GLU A 90 2.73 -20.80 2.45
CA GLU A 90 1.46 -20.53 1.79
C GLU A 90 0.55 -19.67 2.69
N GLU A 91 0.40 -20.04 3.97
CA GLU A 91 -0.41 -19.28 4.91
C GLU A 91 0.16 -17.88 5.19
N THR A 92 1.49 -17.75 5.27
CA THR A 92 2.16 -16.45 5.44
C THR A 92 1.92 -15.53 4.23
N LEU A 93 1.92 -16.06 3.01
CA LEU A 93 1.60 -15.28 1.81
C LEU A 93 0.11 -14.94 1.72
N ARG A 94 -0.78 -15.88 2.04
CA ARG A 94 -2.23 -15.64 2.09
C ARG A 94 -2.57 -14.55 3.09
N THR A 95 -2.03 -14.63 4.31
CA THR A 95 -2.21 -13.63 5.35
C THR A 95 -1.70 -12.26 4.92
N THR A 96 -0.55 -12.19 4.25
CA THR A 96 0.00 -10.96 3.68
C THR A 96 -0.90 -10.38 2.57
N LEU A 97 -1.40 -11.22 1.67
CA LEU A 97 -2.32 -10.81 0.60
C LEU A 97 -3.68 -10.33 1.15
N HIS A 98 -4.22 -11.02 2.15
CA HIS A 98 -5.45 -10.61 2.83
C HIS A 98 -5.27 -9.26 3.52
N ALA A 99 -4.15 -9.05 4.23
CA ALA A 99 -3.82 -7.78 4.86
C ALA A 99 -3.68 -6.63 3.84
N ASP A 100 -3.01 -6.86 2.70
CA ASP A 100 -2.92 -5.88 1.61
C ASP A 100 -4.30 -5.55 1.03
N SER A 101 -5.16 -6.56 0.84
CA SER A 101 -6.51 -6.36 0.33
C SER A 101 -7.36 -5.53 1.29
N GLN A 102 -7.29 -5.77 2.60
CA GLN A 102 -8.02 -5.02 3.60
C GLN A 102 -7.53 -3.58 3.69
N ARG A 103 -6.21 -3.35 3.65
CA ARG A 103 -5.65 -1.99 3.57
C ARG A 103 -6.14 -1.25 2.32
N ARG A 104 -6.18 -1.92 1.16
CA ARG A 104 -6.70 -1.32 -0.08
C ARG A 104 -8.18 -0.98 0.03
N ASN A 105 -8.98 -1.87 0.61
CA ASN A 105 -10.41 -1.67 0.79
C ASN A 105 -10.69 -0.52 1.76
N ALA A 106 -9.97 -0.47 2.89
CA ALA A 106 -10.06 0.62 3.87
C ALA A 106 -9.68 1.98 3.24
N LEU A 107 -8.64 2.00 2.39
CA LEU A 107 -8.21 3.20 1.67
C LEU A 107 -9.03 3.50 0.40
N ALA A 108 -9.89 2.60 -0.06
CA ALA A 108 -10.66 2.79 -1.30
C ALA A 108 -11.65 3.94 -1.15
N GLY A 109 -12.33 4.03 -0.01
CA GLY A 109 -13.23 5.13 0.31
C GLY A 109 -12.50 6.48 0.29
N VAL A 110 -11.33 6.55 0.94
CA VAL A 110 -10.46 7.73 0.94
C VAL A 110 -10.02 8.12 -0.47
N ARG A 111 -9.58 7.14 -1.28
CA ARG A 111 -9.12 7.38 -2.66
C ARG A 111 -10.25 7.90 -3.56
N ALA A 112 -11.46 7.37 -3.44
CA ALA A 112 -12.59 7.81 -4.25
C ALA A 112 -12.92 9.29 -4.01
N THR A 113 -12.98 9.72 -2.74
CA THR A 113 -13.23 11.13 -2.39
C THR A 113 -12.12 12.04 -2.89
N VAL A 114 -10.85 11.65 -2.72
CA VAL A 114 -9.71 12.43 -3.22
C VAL A 114 -9.74 12.54 -4.75
N LEU A 115 -10.06 11.45 -5.47
CA LEU A 115 -10.11 11.46 -6.93
C LEU A 115 -11.22 12.38 -7.46
N ILE A 116 -12.40 12.36 -6.84
CA ILE A 116 -13.52 13.27 -7.18
C ILE A 116 -13.11 14.73 -6.94
N MET A 117 -12.45 15.00 -5.82
CA MET A 117 -12.05 16.36 -5.44
C MET A 117 -10.89 16.90 -6.28
N VAL A 118 -9.92 16.04 -6.65
CA VAL A 118 -8.85 16.38 -7.61
C VAL A 118 -9.41 16.62 -9.02
N ALA A 119 -10.53 15.97 -9.37
CA ALA A 119 -11.22 16.22 -10.64
C ALA A 119 -12.04 17.52 -10.67
N LEU A 120 -12.40 18.08 -9.50
CA LEU A 120 -13.26 19.27 -9.39
C LEU A 120 -12.70 20.53 -10.07
N PRO A 121 -11.40 20.87 -9.96
CA PRO A 121 -10.79 21.99 -10.71
C PRO A 121 -10.88 21.83 -12.22
N VAL A 122 -10.67 20.60 -12.73
CA VAL A 122 -10.81 20.30 -14.16
C VAL A 122 -12.25 20.51 -14.60
N PHE A 123 -13.21 20.07 -13.77
CA PHE A 123 -14.63 20.31 -13.99
C PHE A 123 -14.98 21.81 -13.98
N GLY A 124 -14.41 22.60 -13.06
CA GLY A 124 -14.61 24.05 -13.02
C GLY A 124 -14.12 24.76 -14.28
N ILE A 125 -12.93 24.38 -14.78
CA ILE A 125 -12.40 24.90 -16.05
C ILE A 125 -13.29 24.48 -17.23
N LEU A 126 -13.75 23.23 -17.26
CA LEU A 126 -14.67 22.71 -18.28
C LEU A 126 -16.00 23.47 -18.28
N LEU A 127 -16.60 23.69 -17.12
CA LEU A 127 -17.85 24.43 -16.96
C LEU A 127 -17.70 25.88 -17.41
N GLY A 128 -16.57 26.53 -17.06
CA GLY A 128 -16.22 27.86 -17.56
C GLY A 128 -16.17 27.91 -19.10
N MET A 129 -15.52 26.92 -19.73
CA MET A 129 -15.50 26.81 -21.19
C MET A 129 -16.89 26.60 -21.80
N VAL A 130 -17.74 25.78 -21.18
CA VAL A 130 -19.12 25.55 -21.63
C VAL A 130 -19.98 26.83 -21.52
N LEU A 131 -19.74 27.64 -20.48
CA LEU A 131 -20.40 28.94 -20.29
C LEU A 131 -19.85 30.04 -21.22
N GLY A 132 -18.89 29.73 -22.10
CA GLY A 132 -18.30 30.68 -23.04
C GLY A 132 -17.11 31.46 -22.49
N ALA A 133 -16.73 31.24 -21.22
CA ALA A 133 -15.49 31.79 -20.68
C ALA A 133 -14.28 31.11 -21.35
N HIS A 134 -13.19 31.84 -21.52
CA HIS A 134 -11.95 31.37 -22.12
C HIS A 134 -10.82 31.37 -21.06
N PRO A 135 -10.93 30.62 -19.95
CA PRO A 135 -10.04 30.73 -18.78
C PRO A 135 -8.56 30.48 -19.12
N LEU A 136 -8.29 29.73 -20.18
CA LEU A 136 -6.94 29.51 -20.72
C LEU A 136 -6.25 30.81 -21.16
N ARG A 137 -7.01 31.79 -21.69
CA ARG A 137 -6.49 33.10 -22.08
C ARG A 137 -6.20 33.97 -20.86
N PHE A 138 -7.04 33.91 -19.82
CA PHE A 138 -6.80 34.56 -18.53
C PHE A 138 -5.50 34.05 -17.88
N PHE A 139 -5.29 32.73 -17.82
CA PHE A 139 -4.05 32.16 -17.25
C PHE A 139 -2.78 32.54 -18.03
N ALA A 140 -2.90 32.82 -19.32
CA ALA A 140 -1.78 33.19 -20.16
C ALA A 140 -1.26 34.63 -19.92
N HIS A 141 -1.97 35.49 -19.17
CA HIS A 141 -1.63 36.90 -19.03
C HIS A 141 -1.72 37.42 -17.57
N GLY A 142 -0.82 38.33 -17.20
CA GLY A 142 -0.89 39.12 -15.95
C GLY A 142 -1.11 38.29 -14.68
N GLY A 143 -2.05 38.76 -13.83
CA GLY A 143 -2.40 38.14 -12.55
C GLY A 143 -2.96 36.71 -12.63
N GLY A 144 -3.48 36.29 -13.80
CA GLY A 144 -3.96 34.93 -14.00
C GLY A 144 -2.86 33.89 -13.91
N SER A 145 -1.63 34.23 -14.34
CA SER A 145 -0.48 33.33 -14.22
C SER A 145 -0.05 33.08 -12.77
N LEU A 146 -0.21 34.07 -11.90
CA LEU A 146 0.03 33.93 -10.45
C LEU A 146 -1.07 33.08 -9.80
N ALA A 147 -2.33 33.28 -10.18
CA ALA A 147 -3.45 32.46 -9.72
C ALA A 147 -3.28 30.98 -10.12
N LEU A 148 -2.78 30.72 -11.34
CA LEU A 148 -2.47 29.36 -11.81
C LEU A 148 -1.40 28.69 -10.93
N LEU A 149 -0.27 29.38 -10.70
CA LEU A 149 0.82 28.86 -9.86
C LEU A 149 0.37 28.64 -8.42
N ALA A 150 -0.39 29.57 -7.85
CA ALA A 150 -0.95 29.44 -6.52
C ALA A 150 -1.92 28.24 -6.43
N GLY A 151 -2.86 28.12 -7.38
CA GLY A 151 -3.81 27.01 -7.41
C GLY A 151 -3.13 25.64 -7.54
N VAL A 152 -2.16 25.50 -8.44
CA VAL A 152 -1.37 24.26 -8.62
C VAL A 152 -0.50 23.98 -7.40
N GLY A 153 0.10 25.02 -6.81
CA GLY A 153 0.87 24.93 -5.56
C GLY A 153 0.03 24.42 -4.40
N LEU A 154 -1.15 25.00 -4.18
CA LEU A 154 -2.08 24.52 -3.14
C LEU A 154 -2.51 23.08 -3.38
N GLN A 155 -2.76 22.69 -4.62
CA GLN A 155 -3.21 21.33 -4.95
C GLN A 155 -2.11 20.29 -4.69
N THR A 156 -0.87 20.59 -5.09
CA THR A 156 0.28 19.73 -4.77
C THR A 156 0.57 19.66 -3.28
N ALA A 157 0.43 20.77 -2.55
CA ALA A 157 0.54 20.78 -1.09
C ALA A 157 -0.54 19.92 -0.42
N GLY A 158 -1.78 19.98 -0.90
CA GLY A 158 -2.89 19.15 -0.42
C GLY A 158 -2.63 17.66 -0.67
N LEU A 159 -2.18 17.29 -1.87
CA LEU A 159 -1.80 15.91 -2.20
C LEU A 159 -0.59 15.42 -1.38
N TRP A 160 0.39 16.28 -1.13
CA TRP A 160 1.53 15.99 -0.25
C TRP A 160 1.09 15.68 1.18
N TRP A 161 0.19 16.50 1.72
CA TRP A 161 -0.36 16.30 3.05
C TRP A 161 -1.11 14.96 3.14
N ILE A 162 -2.01 14.69 2.19
CA ILE A 162 -2.77 13.42 2.15
C ILE A 162 -1.82 12.22 2.07
N ARG A 163 -0.78 12.30 1.23
CA ARG A 163 0.22 11.23 1.12
C ARG A 163 0.96 11.03 2.45
N HIS A 164 1.42 12.11 3.07
CA HIS A 164 2.10 12.05 4.35
C HIS A 164 1.24 11.40 5.44
N MET A 165 -0.07 11.71 5.46
CA MET A 165 -1.03 11.07 6.36
C MET A 165 -1.17 9.56 6.10
N VAL A 166 -1.27 9.14 4.83
CA VAL A 166 -1.37 7.72 4.45
C VAL A 166 -0.08 6.94 4.75
N ASP A 167 1.08 7.58 4.55
CA ASP A 167 2.39 6.99 4.84
C ASP A 167 2.63 6.84 6.37
N GLY A 168 1.94 7.65 7.18
CA GLY A 168 1.97 7.56 8.65
C GLY A 168 1.02 6.52 9.26
N LEU A 169 0.17 5.87 8.46
CA LEU A 169 -0.72 4.82 8.96
C LEU A 169 0.07 3.61 9.46
N PRO A 170 -0.39 2.97 10.56
CA PRO A 170 0.12 1.67 10.97
C PRO A 170 0.17 0.70 9.78
N SER A 171 1.25 -0.09 9.71
CA SER A 171 1.32 -1.17 8.74
C SER A 171 0.56 -2.38 9.28
N PRO A 172 -0.32 -3.00 8.49
CA PRO A 172 -1.00 -4.25 8.90
C PRO A 172 -0.03 -5.44 8.92
N PHE A 173 1.20 -5.21 8.47
CA PHE A 173 2.27 -6.19 8.38
C PHE A 173 3.33 -5.86 9.43
N ASP A 174 3.57 -6.82 10.31
CA ASP A 174 4.74 -6.87 11.16
C ASP A 174 5.59 -8.06 10.70
N ALA A 175 6.73 -7.77 10.06
CA ALA A 175 7.65 -8.79 9.56
C ALA A 175 8.09 -9.77 10.66
N SER A 176 8.15 -9.29 11.91
CA SER A 176 8.54 -10.09 13.06
C SER A 176 7.47 -11.10 13.48
N VAL A 177 6.19 -10.84 13.17
CA VAL A 177 5.06 -11.73 13.43
C VAL A 177 4.83 -12.68 12.25
N ALA A 178 5.08 -12.22 11.03
CA ALA A 178 4.91 -13.02 9.80
C ALA A 178 5.80 -14.28 9.75
N GLN A 179 6.90 -14.33 10.50
CA GLN A 179 7.80 -15.48 10.59
C GLN A 179 7.37 -16.56 11.60
N LEU A 180 6.38 -16.29 12.46
CA LEU A 180 5.93 -17.23 13.48
C LEU A 180 5.35 -18.54 12.92
N PRO A 181 4.55 -18.54 11.83
CA PRO A 181 4.09 -19.78 11.20
C PRO A 181 5.24 -20.63 10.67
N HIS A 182 6.28 -20.00 10.11
CA HIS A 182 7.48 -20.72 9.66
C HIS A 182 8.23 -21.37 10.83
N LEU A 183 8.39 -20.65 11.94
CA LEU A 183 8.97 -21.22 13.16
C LEU A 183 8.13 -22.39 13.69
N ALA A 184 6.81 -22.25 13.74
CA ALA A 184 5.89 -23.32 14.15
C ALA A 184 6.02 -24.56 13.25
N ALA A 185 6.11 -24.38 11.93
CA ALA A 185 6.30 -25.48 11.00
C ALA A 185 7.64 -26.20 11.16
N LEU A 186 8.73 -25.47 11.44
CA LEU A 186 10.03 -26.07 11.71
C LEU A 186 10.04 -26.89 12.99
N LEU A 187 9.37 -26.39 14.03
CA LEU A 187 9.21 -27.13 15.29
C LEU A 187 8.36 -28.40 15.08
N ARG A 188 7.29 -28.34 14.28
CA ARG A 188 6.50 -29.55 13.92
C ARG A 188 7.29 -30.54 13.09
N ALA A 189 8.23 -30.07 12.28
CA ALA A 189 9.18 -30.93 11.55
C ALA A 189 10.27 -31.53 12.45
N GLY A 190 10.26 -31.23 13.76
CA GLY A 190 11.21 -31.77 14.74
C GLY A 190 12.55 -31.03 14.78
N ILE A 191 12.66 -29.84 14.20
CA ILE A 191 13.85 -28.99 14.34
C ILE A 191 13.86 -28.35 15.72
N HIS A 192 15.02 -28.34 16.38
CA HIS A 192 15.17 -27.73 17.70
C HIS A 192 14.96 -26.21 17.63
N VAL A 193 14.42 -25.61 18.70
CA VAL A 193 14.05 -24.19 18.70
C VAL A 193 15.23 -23.26 18.43
N ASP A 194 16.43 -23.61 18.91
CA ASP A 194 17.64 -22.82 18.72
C ASP A 194 18.15 -22.87 17.27
N ASP A 195 18.12 -24.06 16.65
CA ASP A 195 18.48 -24.27 15.25
C ASP A 195 17.50 -23.55 14.30
N ALA A 196 16.21 -23.57 14.64
CA ALA A 196 15.18 -22.88 13.88
C ALA A 196 15.34 -21.37 14.02
N ARG A 197 15.59 -20.84 15.22
CA ARG A 197 15.83 -19.41 15.46
C ARG A 197 17.08 -18.89 14.78
N ALA A 198 18.14 -19.70 14.67
CA ALA A 198 19.38 -19.30 14.00
C ALA A 198 19.20 -19.06 12.48
N GLN A 199 18.16 -19.65 11.88
CA GLN A 199 17.89 -19.59 10.45
C GLN A 199 16.83 -18.54 10.07
N LEU A 200 16.12 -18.00 11.06
CA LEU A 200 15.10 -16.99 10.86
C LEU A 200 15.58 -15.61 11.37
N PRO A 201 14.97 -14.52 10.87
CA PRO A 201 15.18 -13.20 11.43
C PRO A 201 14.85 -13.17 12.94
N PRO A 202 15.35 -12.18 13.69
CA PRO A 202 15.20 -12.14 15.14
C PRO A 202 13.73 -12.25 15.55
N THR A 203 13.46 -13.18 16.45
CA THR A 203 12.11 -13.44 16.99
C THR A 203 11.63 -12.25 17.80
N PRO A 204 10.36 -11.86 17.66
CA PRO A 204 9.82 -10.71 18.38
C PRO A 204 9.86 -10.96 19.89
N ALA A 205 10.10 -9.90 20.65
CA ALA A 205 10.19 -9.95 22.12
C ALA A 205 8.94 -10.58 22.76
N CYS A 206 7.77 -10.44 22.14
CA CYS A 206 6.52 -11.04 22.62
C CYS A 206 6.54 -12.57 22.69
N CYS A 207 7.39 -13.23 21.89
CA CYS A 207 7.49 -14.69 21.85
C CYS A 207 8.59 -15.22 22.76
N ALA A 208 9.47 -14.37 23.27
CA ALA A 208 10.61 -14.80 24.09
C ALA A 208 10.17 -15.59 25.33
N ASN A 209 9.13 -15.12 26.03
CA ASN A 209 8.60 -15.80 27.22
C ASN A 209 7.95 -17.14 26.90
N LEU A 210 7.18 -17.23 25.81
CA LEU A 210 6.57 -18.50 25.37
C LEU A 210 7.63 -19.53 24.99
N LEU A 211 8.65 -19.12 24.24
CA LEU A 211 9.77 -19.99 23.84
C LEU A 211 10.60 -20.45 25.04
N GLN A 212 10.80 -19.60 26.05
CA GLN A 212 11.49 -19.97 27.29
C GLN A 212 10.67 -20.95 28.15
N LEU A 213 9.36 -20.71 28.30
CA LEU A 213 8.46 -21.58 29.07
C LEU A 213 8.36 -22.97 28.46
N SER A 214 8.26 -23.02 27.13
CA SER A 214 8.09 -24.27 26.43
C SER A 214 9.35 -25.12 26.34
N ALA A 215 10.52 -24.48 26.24
CA ALA A 215 11.80 -25.17 26.38
C ALA A 215 11.93 -25.90 27.73
N ARG A 216 11.20 -25.43 28.76
CA ARG A 216 11.15 -26.06 30.08
C ARG A 216 10.02 -27.09 30.24
N GLN A 217 8.93 -27.00 29.48
CA GLN A 217 7.69 -27.75 29.72
C GLN A 217 7.27 -28.73 28.62
N GLY A 218 7.90 -28.72 27.44
CA GLY A 218 7.67 -29.72 26.38
C GLY A 218 6.27 -29.70 25.74
N ALA A 219 5.43 -28.71 26.05
CA ALA A 219 4.11 -28.55 25.46
C ALA A 219 4.20 -28.21 23.95
N PRO A 220 3.20 -28.55 23.11
CA PRO A 220 3.22 -28.25 21.67
C PRO A 220 3.17 -26.73 21.42
N ILE A 221 4.36 -26.14 21.25
CA ILE A 221 4.60 -24.70 21.02
C ILE A 221 3.99 -24.21 19.72
N ALA A 222 4.00 -25.07 18.70
CA ALA A 222 3.64 -24.69 17.34
C ALA A 222 2.23 -24.10 17.26
N ASP A 223 1.26 -24.72 17.93
CA ASP A 223 -0.14 -24.26 17.94
C ASP A 223 -0.29 -22.90 18.64
N GLN A 224 0.47 -22.68 19.73
CA GLN A 224 0.45 -21.43 20.47
C GLN A 224 1.12 -20.29 19.69
N LEU A 225 2.21 -20.55 18.97
CA LEU A 225 2.84 -19.58 18.09
C LEU A 225 1.92 -19.17 16.94
N GLU A 226 1.21 -20.12 16.33
CA GLU A 226 0.22 -19.84 15.29
C GLU A 226 -1.01 -19.10 15.82
N ALA A 227 -1.48 -19.43 17.02
CA ALA A 227 -2.55 -18.69 17.68
C ALA A 227 -2.13 -17.25 17.97
N LEU A 228 -0.92 -17.04 18.51
CA LEU A 228 -0.37 -15.71 18.79
C LEU A 228 -0.15 -14.90 17.51
N ALA A 229 0.37 -15.52 16.46
CA ALA A 229 0.55 -14.87 15.16
C ALA A 229 -0.79 -14.38 14.61
N ARG A 230 -1.82 -15.23 14.65
CA ARG A 230 -3.19 -14.88 14.23
C ARG A 230 -3.79 -13.76 15.08
N ASP A 231 -3.61 -13.81 16.41
CA ASP A 231 -4.11 -12.78 17.32
C ASP A 231 -3.46 -11.42 17.06
N ARG A 232 -2.14 -11.39 16.87
CA ARG A 232 -1.41 -10.16 16.56
C ARG A 232 -1.75 -9.58 15.21
N GLN A 233 -1.94 -10.44 14.22
CA GLN A 233 -2.38 -9.98 12.92
C GLN A 233 -3.77 -9.37 12.99
N ARG A 234 -4.72 -9.97 13.72
CA ARG A 234 -6.06 -9.41 13.94
C ARG A 234 -5.99 -8.04 14.62
N GLN A 235 -5.17 -7.91 15.66
CA GLN A 235 -4.96 -6.62 16.35
C GLN A 235 -4.37 -5.57 15.42
N ALA A 236 -3.33 -5.91 14.66
CA ALA A 236 -2.72 -4.99 13.70
C ALA A 236 -3.71 -4.52 12.62
N LEU A 237 -4.57 -5.44 12.14
CA LEU A 237 -5.63 -5.11 11.18
C LEU A 237 -6.67 -4.18 11.80
N ALA A 238 -7.14 -4.47 13.01
CA ALA A 238 -8.09 -3.60 13.72
C ALA A 238 -7.52 -2.19 13.91
N THR A 239 -6.27 -2.04 14.36
CA THR A 239 -5.62 -0.72 14.49
C THR A 239 -5.51 0.00 13.13
N CYS A 240 -5.24 -0.73 12.05
CA CYS A 240 -5.20 -0.14 10.71
C CYS A 240 -6.58 0.32 10.24
N GLU A 241 -7.63 -0.45 10.52
CA GLU A 241 -9.01 -0.11 10.17
C GLU A 241 -9.51 1.12 10.95
N GLU A 242 -9.27 1.15 12.26
CA GLU A 242 -9.55 2.30 13.12
C GLU A 242 -8.84 3.56 12.61
N ALA A 243 -7.53 3.46 12.36
CA ALA A 243 -6.75 4.59 11.85
C ALA A 243 -7.22 5.05 10.46
N ALA A 244 -7.69 4.14 9.60
CA ALA A 244 -8.26 4.48 8.29
C ALA A 244 -9.61 5.20 8.42
N GLN A 245 -10.45 4.81 9.38
CA GLN A 245 -11.73 5.47 9.68
C GLN A 245 -11.50 6.90 10.22
N GLU A 246 -10.59 7.07 11.17
CA GLU A 246 -10.20 8.39 11.68
C GLU A 246 -9.64 9.28 10.57
N MET A 247 -8.85 8.70 9.65
CA MET A 247 -8.34 9.41 8.48
C MET A 247 -9.46 10.02 7.64
N GLY A 248 -10.57 9.29 7.48
CA GLY A 248 -11.77 9.74 6.77
C GLY A 248 -12.26 11.11 7.25
N VAL A 249 -12.25 11.33 8.57
CA VAL A 249 -12.64 12.59 9.19
C VAL A 249 -11.54 13.64 9.05
N LEU A 250 -10.28 13.26 9.26
CA LEU A 250 -9.14 14.18 9.16
C LEU A 250 -8.89 14.68 7.74
N LEU A 251 -9.30 13.92 6.71
CA LEU A 251 -9.22 14.28 5.29
C LEU A 251 -9.96 15.56 4.96
N ALA A 252 -11.05 15.88 5.69
CA ALA A 252 -11.80 17.11 5.48
C ALA A 252 -10.93 18.37 5.65
N ARG A 253 -9.90 18.32 6.51
CA ARG A 253 -9.02 19.46 6.79
C ARG A 253 -8.13 19.85 5.60
N PRO A 254 -7.25 18.98 5.05
CA PRO A 254 -6.45 19.32 3.87
C PRO A 254 -7.34 19.59 2.65
N LEU A 255 -8.48 18.91 2.52
CA LEU A 255 -9.47 19.20 1.48
C LEU A 255 -10.01 20.63 1.57
N GLY A 256 -10.50 21.05 2.75
CA GLY A 256 -11.03 22.39 2.94
C GLY A 256 -9.99 23.50 2.80
N VAL A 257 -8.78 23.29 3.34
CA VAL A 257 -7.73 24.33 3.38
C VAL A 257 -6.96 24.44 2.06
N CYS A 258 -6.79 23.35 1.31
CA CYS A 258 -5.98 23.35 0.08
C CYS A 258 -6.83 23.28 -1.20
N PHE A 259 -7.85 22.43 -1.25
CA PHE A 259 -8.59 22.19 -2.50
C PHE A 259 -9.65 23.24 -2.77
N LEU A 260 -10.36 23.73 -1.76
CA LEU A 260 -11.40 24.75 -1.93
C LEU A 260 -10.81 26.08 -2.43
N PRO A 261 -9.70 26.62 -1.87
CA PRO A 261 -9.09 27.82 -2.40
C PRO A 261 -8.46 27.60 -3.78
N ALA A 262 -7.91 26.41 -4.05
CA ALA A 262 -7.42 26.06 -5.38
C ALA A 262 -8.56 26.05 -6.42
N PHE A 263 -9.73 25.49 -6.08
CA PHE A 263 -10.91 25.50 -6.94
C PHE A 263 -11.44 26.93 -7.19
N MET A 264 -11.47 27.76 -6.15
CA MET A 264 -11.80 29.18 -6.28
C MET A 264 -10.85 29.90 -7.25
N LEU A 265 -9.53 29.70 -7.11
CA LEU A 265 -8.52 30.36 -7.95
C LEU A 265 -8.49 29.85 -9.40
N LEU A 266 -8.71 28.55 -9.60
CA LEU A 266 -8.58 27.90 -10.91
C LEU A 266 -9.90 27.79 -11.68
N GLY A 267 -11.04 27.75 -11.00
CA GLY A 267 -12.36 27.59 -11.61
C GLY A 267 -13.19 28.87 -11.55
N ILE A 268 -13.55 29.30 -10.34
CA ILE A 268 -14.55 30.36 -10.16
C ILE A 268 -14.00 31.74 -10.55
N LEU A 269 -12.84 32.11 -10.01
CA LEU A 269 -12.24 33.43 -10.20
C LEU A 269 -12.08 33.81 -11.69
N PRO A 270 -11.49 32.97 -12.57
CA PRO A 270 -11.36 33.31 -13.99
C PRO A 270 -12.72 33.42 -14.68
N THR A 271 -13.66 32.50 -14.39
CA THR A 271 -14.99 32.51 -15.03
C THR A 271 -15.80 33.76 -14.65
N VAL A 272 -15.78 34.15 -13.37
CA VAL A 272 -16.51 35.35 -12.91
C VAL A 272 -15.89 36.63 -13.47
N LEU A 273 -14.56 36.73 -13.53
CA LEU A 273 -13.89 37.92 -14.06
C LEU A 273 -14.09 38.08 -15.57
N GLU A 274 -14.06 36.98 -16.34
CA GLU A 274 -14.30 37.04 -17.78
C GLU A 274 -15.76 37.35 -18.11
N LEU A 275 -16.72 36.67 -17.47
CA LEU A 275 -18.15 36.95 -17.69
C LEU A 275 -18.52 38.36 -17.19
N GLY A 276 -18.06 38.76 -16.00
CA GLY A 276 -18.33 40.07 -15.44
C GLY A 276 -17.71 41.23 -16.23
N GLY A 277 -16.55 41.02 -16.85
CA GLY A 277 -15.91 42.00 -17.74
C GLY A 277 -16.68 42.21 -19.05
N GLU A 278 -17.32 41.16 -19.58
CA GLU A 278 -18.15 41.23 -20.78
C GLU A 278 -19.41 42.10 -20.56
N PHE A 279 -20.04 41.98 -19.39
CA PHE A 279 -21.22 42.78 -19.03
C PHE A 279 -20.93 44.28 -18.87
N ILE A 280 -19.72 44.65 -18.43
CA ILE A 280 -19.33 46.06 -18.23
C ILE A 280 -19.04 46.77 -19.58
N HIS A 281 -18.75 46.02 -20.64
CA HIS A 281 -18.50 46.59 -21.98
C HIS A 281 -19.77 46.79 -22.83
N ILE A 282 -20.92 46.27 -22.38
CA ILE A 282 -22.20 46.28 -23.12
C ILE A 282 -23.17 47.37 -22.60
N VAL A 283 -22.90 47.98 -21.44
CA VAL A 283 -23.68 49.10 -20.85
C VAL A 283 -22.95 50.42 -21.05
#